data_AF-A0A451B6R4-F1
#
_entry.id   AF-A0A451B6R4-F1
#
_cell.length_a   1.000
_cell.length_b   1.000
_cell.length_c   1.000
_cell.angle_alpha   90.00
_cell.angle_beta   90.00
_cell.angle_gamma   90.00
#
_symmetry.space_group_name_H-M   'P 1'
#
loop_
_entity.id
_entity.type
_entity.pdbx_description
1 polymer ?
#
loop_
_entity_poly.entity_id
_entity_poly.type
_entity_poly.pdbx_seq_one_letter_code
_entity_poly.pdbx_strand_id
1 'polypeptide(L)' 'MGSRAAFLQNESHRVHFVYTPKHCSWLNQIEIWFWILTRRLLKHGNFKSTEELKQRILAFIEFFNRALAK' A
#
# COMPACT_ATOMS: atom_id res chain seq x y z
N MET A 1 27.98 15.26 9.47
CA MET A 1 26.65 15.45 8.86
C MET A 1 25.85 14.18 9.07
N GLY A 2 24.65 14.26 9.66
CA GLY A 2 23.76 13.09 9.74
C GLY A 2 23.31 12.68 8.34
N SER A 3 23.20 11.37 8.09
CA SER A 3 22.65 10.89 6.83
C SER A 3 21.16 11.27 6.74
N ARG A 4 20.64 11.39 5.51
CA ARG A 4 19.19 11.63 5.29
C ARG A 4 18.34 10.59 6.01
N ALA A 5 18.78 9.33 6.01
CA ALA A 5 18.10 8.26 6.74
C ALA A 5 18.03 8.54 8.24
N ALA A 6 19.14 8.94 8.87
CA ALA A 6 19.17 9.27 10.30
C ALA A 6 18.23 10.43 10.65
N PHE A 7 18.11 11.44 9.79
CA PHE A 7 17.12 12.51 9.95
C PHE A 7 15.68 11.98 9.86
N LEU A 8 15.38 11.16 8.85
CA LEU A 8 14.01 10.65 8.63
C LEU A 8 13.54 9.65 9.69
N GLN A 9 14.45 8.93 10.34
CA GLN A 9 14.13 7.96 11.40
C GLN A 9 14.01 8.58 12.80
N ASN A 10 14.25 9.90 12.93
CA ASN A 10 14.21 10.55 14.24
C ASN A 10 12.78 10.56 14.83
N GLU A 11 12.59 9.84 15.93
CA GLU A 11 11.31 9.66 16.62
C GLU A 11 10.72 10.97 17.18
N SER A 12 11.55 12.00 17.39
CA SER A 12 11.08 13.33 17.80
C SER A 12 10.30 14.08 16.72
N HIS A 13 10.40 13.64 15.46
CA HIS A 13 9.65 14.24 14.36
C HIS A 13 8.18 13.80 14.37
N ARG A 14 7.28 14.73 14.04
CA ARG A 14 5.85 14.43 13.84
C ARG A 14 5.61 13.28 12.85
N VAL A 15 6.46 13.19 11.83
CA VAL A 15 6.50 12.09 10.87
C VAL A 15 7.91 11.54 10.86
N HIS A 16 8.05 10.26 11.22
CA HIS A 16 9.29 9.52 11.12
C HIS A 16 9.08 8.28 10.24
N PHE A 17 10.14 7.84 9.59
CA PHE A 17 10.11 6.73 8.66
C PHE A 17 10.60 5.47 9.36
N VAL A 18 9.81 4.39 9.28
CA VAL A 18 10.22 3.06 9.70
C VAL A 18 10.58 2.26 8.45
N TYR A 19 11.86 1.92 8.31
CA TYR A 19 12.35 1.10 7.20
C TYR A 19 12.27 -0.37 7.58
N THR A 20 11.75 -1.20 6.68
CA THR A 20 11.85 -2.66 6.80
C THR A 20 13.31 -3.09 6.68
N PRO A 21 13.71 -4.22 7.30
CA PRO A 21 15.03 -4.80 7.06
C PRO A 21 15.28 -5.02 5.56
N LYS A 22 16.54 -5.00 5.17
CA LYS A 22 16.93 -5.27 3.77
C LYS A 22 16.38 -6.64 3.35
N HIS A 23 15.84 -6.72 2.14
CA HIS A 23 15.22 -7.92 1.58
C HIS A 23 13.93 -8.41 2.28
N CYS A 24 13.32 -7.59 3.15
CA CYS A 24 12.05 -7.88 3.80
C CYS A 24 10.89 -7.03 3.23
N SER A 25 10.83 -6.89 1.90
CA SER A 25 9.78 -6.10 1.24
C SER A 25 8.38 -6.67 1.52
N TRP A 26 8.27 -7.99 1.72
CA TRP A 26 7.06 -8.70 2.11
C TRP A 26 6.45 -8.26 3.45
N LEU A 27 7.21 -7.58 4.33
CA LEU A 27 6.68 -6.98 5.56
C LEU A 27 6.04 -5.61 5.32
N ASN A 28 6.28 -5.00 4.16
CA ASN A 28 5.75 -3.70 3.82
C ASN A 28 4.23 -3.81 3.60
N GLN A 29 3.47 -3.08 4.41
CA GLN A 29 2.00 -3.11 4.38
C GLN A 29 1.43 -2.75 3.01
N ILE A 30 2.09 -1.86 2.26
CA ILE A 30 1.62 -1.49 0.93
C ILE A 30 1.77 -2.65 -0.06
N GLU A 31 2.82 -3.47 0.06
CA GLU A 31 3.01 -4.65 -0.80
C GLU A 31 1.95 -5.72 -0.51
N ILE A 32 1.66 -5.94 0.78
CA ILE A 32 0.57 -6.82 1.22
C ILE A 32 -0.76 -6.33 0.66
N TRP A 33 -1.06 -5.03 0.74
CA TRP A 33 -2.28 -4.45 0.21
C TRP A 33 -2.42 -4.65 -1.30
N PHE A 34 -1.36 -4.39 -2.08
CA PHE A 34 -1.36 -4.60 -3.53
C PHE A 34 -1.52 -6.07 -3.91
N TRP A 35 -0.97 -6.99 -3.11
CA TRP A 35 -1.19 -8.41 -3.30
C TRP A 35 -2.66 -8.79 -3.09
N ILE A 36 -3.33 -8.23 -2.07
CA ILE A 36 -4.77 -8.44 -1.85
C ILE A 36 -5.59 -7.87 -3.03
N LEU A 37 -5.31 -6.63 -3.46
CA LEU A 37 -5.96 -6.01 -4.62
C LEU A 37 -5.83 -6.89 -5.86
N THR A 38 -4.60 -7.35 -6.13
CA THR A 38 -4.31 -8.20 -7.29
C THR A 38 -5.11 -9.49 -7.22
N ARG A 39 -5.10 -10.19 -6.09
CA ARG A 39 -5.80 -11.48 -5.96
C ARG A 39 -7.32 -11.35 -6.01
N ARG A 40 -7.89 -10.28 -5.46
CA ARG A 40 -9.34 -10.14 -5.30
C ARG A 40 -10.02 -9.41 -6.46
N LEU A 41 -9.33 -8.48 -7.11
CA LEU A 41 -9.91 -7.66 -8.18
C LEU A 41 -9.25 -7.89 -9.54
N LEU A 42 -7.92 -7.87 -9.61
CA LEU A 42 -7.22 -7.77 -10.90
C LEU A 42 -6.99 -9.12 -11.59
N LYS A 43 -6.58 -10.15 -10.85
CA LYS A 43 -6.14 -11.45 -11.41
C LYS A 43 -7.20 -12.14 -12.26
N HIS A 44 -8.48 -11.95 -11.92
CA HIS A 44 -9.62 -12.52 -12.65
C HIS A 44 -10.63 -11.45 -13.07
N GLY A 45 -10.21 -10.17 -13.08
CA GLY A 45 -11.06 -9.07 -13.47
C GLY A 45 -11.21 -9.01 -14.99
N ASN A 46 -12.45 -8.85 -15.46
CA ASN A 46 -12.74 -8.52 -16.84
C ASN A 46 -13.31 -7.10 -16.87
N PHE A 47 -12.65 -6.19 -17.57
CA PHE A 47 -13.00 -4.77 -17.63
C PHE A 47 -13.19 -4.36 -19.08
N LYS A 48 -14.28 -3.66 -19.37
CA LYS A 48 -14.65 -3.18 -20.70
C LYS A 48 -13.89 -1.92 -21.10
N SER A 49 -13.33 -1.19 -20.13
CA SER A 49 -12.52 0.00 -20.36
C SER A 49 -11.58 0.28 -19.19
N THR A 50 -10.61 1.17 -19.42
CA THR A 50 -9.72 1.70 -18.37
C THR A 50 -10.47 2.53 -17.34
N GLU A 51 -11.54 3.21 -17.73
CA GLU A 51 -12.39 3.97 -16.80
C GLU A 51 -13.16 3.02 -15.87
N GLU A 52 -13.69 1.91 -16.38
CA GLU A 52 -14.32 0.89 -15.54
C GLU A 52 -13.31 0.28 -14.55
N LEU A 53 -12.10 -0.03 -15.01
CA LEU A 53 -11.02 -0.51 -14.13
C LEU A 53 -10.74 0.48 -13.00
N LYS A 54 -10.60 1.77 -13.32
CA LYS A 54 -10.38 2.84 -12.34
C LYS A 54 -11.51 2.90 -11.31
N GLN A 55 -12.76 2.92 -11.77
CA GLN A 55 -13.94 2.94 -10.89
C GLN A 55 -13.97 1.73 -9.96
N ARG A 56 -13.65 0.53 -10.47
CA ARG A 56 -13.61 -0.71 -9.69
C ARG A 56 -12.48 -0.70 -8.65
N ILE A 57 -11.31 -0.12 -8.97
CA ILE A 57 -10.22 0.06 -8.01
C ILE A 57 -10.63 1.03 -6.90
N LEU A 58 -11.24 2.17 -7.23
CA LEU A 58 -11.71 3.15 -6.24
C LEU A 58 -12.76 2.54 -5.31
N ALA A 59 -13.75 1.83 -5.86
CA ALA A 59 -14.75 1.11 -5.07
C ALA A 59 -14.12 0.04 -4.16
N PHE A 60 -13.08 -0.65 -4.65
CA PHE A 60 -12.34 -1.60 -3.83
C PHE A 60 -11.59 -0.92 -2.68
N ILE A 61 -10.98 0.24 -2.90
CA ILE A 61 -10.30 1.03 -1.86
C ILE A 61 -11.31 1.43 -0.77
N GLU A 62 -12.48 1.96 -1.15
CA GLU A 62 -13.53 2.33 -0.20
C GLU A 62 -14.04 1.13 0.61
N PHE A 63 -14.26 0.00 -0.05
CA PHE A 63 -14.65 -1.23 0.63
C PHE A 63 -13.56 -1.71 1.59
N PHE A 64 -12.30 -1.74 1.14
CA PHE A 64 -11.17 -2.17 1.94
C PHE A 64 -11.03 -1.31 3.21
N ASN A 65 -11.06 0.01 3.06
CA ASN A 65 -10.93 0.95 4.19
C ASN A 65 -12.05 0.81 5.21
N ARG A 66 -13.25 0.42 4.78
CA ARG A 66 -14.42 0.27 5.64
C ARG A 66 -14.47 -1.08 6.36
N ALA A 67 -14.11 -2.16 5.65
CA ALA A 67 -14.39 -3.52 6.08
C ALA A 67 -13.14 -4.33 6.47
N LEU A 68 -11.95 -3.93 6.01
CA LEU A 68 -10.74 -4.74 6.11
C LEU A 68 -9.55 -3.99 6.73
N ALA A 69 -9.54 -2.66 6.64
CA ALA A 69 -8.58 -1.85 7.40
C ALA A 69 -8.89 -1.99 8.89
N LYS A 70 -7.90 -2.44 9.65
CA LYS A 70 -7.91 -2.55 11.11
C LYS A 70 -6.77 -1.72 11.66
#